data_AF-A0A379ZQV2-F1
#
_entry.id   AF-A0A379ZQV2-F1
#
_cell.length_a   1.000
_cell.length_b   1.000
_cell.length_c   1.000
_cell.angle_alpha   90.00
_cell.angle_beta   90.00
_cell.angle_gamma   90.00
#
_symmetry.space_group_name_H-M   'P 1'
#
loop_
_entity.id
_entity.type
_entity.pdbx_description
1 polymer ?
#
loop_
_entity_poly.entity_id
_entity_poly.type
_entity_poly.pdbx_seq_one_letter_code
_entity_poly.pdbx_strand_id
1 'polypeptide(L)'
;MATGAWALLTSGSKSFNIPALTGAYGFISDDASREAYFQQLKARDGLSSPAVLAVAAHVAAYRHGAPWLDALRDYLQDNLTYVAERLEQAFPALGWRPPQATYLAWIDLRPLAVDDRALQQALIEREKVAIMPGFTYGEEGRGFVRLNVGCPRSKLEAGMDKLIAGLRLVLDEQ
;
A
#
# COMPACT_ATOMS: atom_id res chain seq x y z
N MET A 1 3.90 -20.06 20.61
CA MET A 1 2.80 -20.36 19.66
C MET A 1 1.52 -19.79 20.26
N ALA A 2 0.59 -19.25 19.46
CA ALA A 2 -0.67 -18.72 19.98
C ALA A 2 -1.51 -19.87 20.56
N THR A 3 -1.92 -19.77 21.83
CA THR A 3 -2.61 -20.82 22.58
C THR A 3 -4.11 -20.56 22.79
N GLY A 4 -4.69 -19.58 22.08
CA GLY A 4 -6.11 -19.18 22.21
C GLY A 4 -6.83 -19.09 20.87
N ALA A 5 -8.06 -18.55 20.86
CA ALA A 5 -8.82 -18.32 19.62
C ALA A 5 -8.15 -17.23 18.77
N TRP A 6 -7.96 -17.51 17.48
CA TRP A 6 -7.38 -16.57 16.51
C TRP A 6 -7.96 -16.77 15.11
N ALA A 7 -7.83 -15.73 14.30
CA ALA A 7 -8.12 -15.78 12.88
C ALA A 7 -6.95 -15.20 12.08
N LEU A 8 -6.63 -15.84 10.95
CA LEU A 8 -5.72 -15.33 9.93
C LEU A 8 -6.54 -15.04 8.68
N LEU A 9 -6.46 -13.81 8.17
CA LEU A 9 -7.19 -13.37 6.98
C LEU A 9 -6.20 -13.00 5.89
N THR A 10 -6.45 -13.43 4.66
CA THR A 10 -5.57 -13.18 3.52
C THR A 10 -6.33 -13.25 2.19
N SER A 11 -5.66 -12.85 1.11
CA SER A 11 -6.19 -12.84 -0.26
C SER A 11 -5.02 -12.73 -1.25
N GLY A 12 -5.22 -13.19 -2.48
CA GLY A 12 -4.32 -12.90 -3.60
C GLY A 12 -4.51 -11.50 -4.20
N SER A 13 -5.51 -10.74 -3.74
CA SER A 13 -5.91 -9.45 -4.35
C SER A 13 -4.80 -8.41 -4.43
N LYS A 14 -4.00 -8.27 -3.37
CA LYS A 14 -2.89 -7.30 -3.33
C LYS A 14 -1.69 -7.77 -4.13
N SER A 15 -1.30 -9.03 -3.96
CA SER A 15 -0.11 -9.59 -4.59
C SER A 15 -0.23 -9.65 -6.12
N PHE A 16 -1.40 -10.00 -6.63
CA PHE A 16 -1.63 -10.21 -8.07
C PHE A 16 -2.45 -9.09 -8.72
N ASN A 17 -2.71 -8.00 -8.00
CA ASN A 17 -3.51 -6.86 -8.46
C ASN A 17 -4.88 -7.25 -9.05
N ILE A 18 -5.59 -8.15 -8.35
CA ILE A 18 -6.95 -8.62 -8.71
C ILE A 18 -8.05 -8.23 -7.70
N PRO A 19 -8.03 -7.05 -7.05
CA PRO A 19 -9.03 -6.71 -6.03
C PRO A 19 -10.46 -6.65 -6.59
N ALA A 20 -10.63 -6.33 -7.88
CA ALA A 20 -11.93 -6.28 -8.55
C ALA A 20 -12.60 -7.66 -8.67
N LEU A 21 -11.83 -8.75 -8.55
CA LEU A 21 -12.40 -10.10 -8.52
C LEU A 21 -13.03 -10.46 -7.18
N THR A 22 -12.91 -9.61 -6.15
CA THR A 22 -13.30 -9.90 -4.77
C THR A 22 -12.53 -11.12 -4.22
N GLY A 23 -13.07 -11.82 -3.23
CA GLY A 23 -12.51 -13.05 -2.71
C GLY A 23 -11.36 -12.85 -1.72
N ALA A 24 -11.57 -13.40 -0.54
CA ALA A 24 -10.56 -13.59 0.50
C ALA A 24 -10.75 -14.98 1.08
N TYR A 25 -9.76 -15.43 1.85
CA TYR A 25 -9.84 -16.67 2.61
C TYR A 25 -9.12 -16.48 3.94
N GLY A 26 -9.34 -17.41 4.85
CA GLY A 26 -8.73 -17.34 6.15
C GLY A 26 -8.80 -18.64 6.91
N PHE A 27 -8.10 -18.65 8.03
CA PHE A 27 -8.05 -19.76 8.97
C PHE A 27 -8.62 -19.25 10.28
N ILE A 28 -9.65 -19.92 10.81
CA ILE A 28 -10.23 -19.65 12.13
C ILE A 28 -9.91 -20.87 12.98
N SER A 29 -9.22 -20.65 14.09
CA SER A 29 -8.55 -21.72 14.85
C SER A 29 -9.50 -22.67 15.55
N ASP A 30 -10.61 -22.15 16.09
CA ASP A 30 -11.57 -22.92 16.87
C ASP A 30 -12.84 -23.19 16.06
N ASP A 31 -13.37 -24.40 16.21
CA ASP A 31 -14.52 -24.87 15.43
C ASP A 31 -15.79 -24.07 15.74
N ALA A 32 -16.01 -23.71 17.01
CA ALA A 32 -17.15 -22.92 17.44
C ALA A 32 -17.20 -21.53 16.75
N SER A 33 -16.08 -20.80 16.71
CA SER A 33 -16.00 -19.51 16.02
C SER A 33 -16.09 -19.67 14.50
N ARG A 34 -15.53 -20.74 13.94
CA ARG A 34 -15.60 -21.03 12.50
C ARG A 34 -17.04 -21.32 12.06
N GLU A 35 -17.77 -22.11 12.84
CA GLU A 35 -19.19 -22.41 12.62
C GLU A 35 -20.05 -21.17 12.79
N ALA A 36 -19.83 -20.37 13.85
CA ALA A 36 -20.52 -19.11 14.06
C ALA A 36 -20.30 -18.16 12.87
N TYR A 37 -19.07 -18.04 12.37
CA TYR A 37 -18.75 -17.26 11.16
C TYR A 37 -19.52 -17.77 9.94
N PHE A 38 -19.55 -19.08 9.69
CA PHE A 38 -20.29 -19.64 8.55
C PHE A 38 -21.81 -19.45 8.66
N GLN A 39 -22.38 -19.51 9.87
CA GLN A 39 -23.80 -19.21 10.07
C GLN A 39 -24.12 -17.75 9.72
N GLN A 40 -23.28 -16.80 10.14
CA GLN A 40 -23.45 -15.39 9.75
C GLN A 40 -23.31 -15.23 8.23
N LEU A 41 -22.21 -15.72 7.65
CA LEU A 41 -21.91 -15.58 6.23
C LEU A 41 -23.01 -16.19 5.34
N LYS A 42 -23.49 -17.39 5.68
CA LYS A 42 -24.46 -18.13 4.87
C LYS A 42 -25.90 -17.79 5.21
N ALA A 43 -26.31 -17.97 6.45
CA ALA A 43 -27.72 -17.96 6.83
C ALA A 43 -28.26 -16.55 7.04
N ARG A 44 -27.43 -15.64 7.58
CA ARG A 44 -27.85 -14.25 7.84
C ARG A 44 -27.60 -13.36 6.63
N ASP A 45 -26.40 -13.40 6.06
CA ASP A 45 -25.98 -12.42 5.06
C ASP A 45 -26.12 -12.94 3.62
N GLY A 46 -26.32 -14.25 3.42
CA GLY A 46 -26.53 -14.84 2.09
C GLY A 46 -25.30 -14.85 1.18
N LEU A 47 -24.10 -14.70 1.74
CA LEU A 47 -22.83 -14.52 1.01
C LEU A 47 -22.04 -15.82 0.80
N SER A 48 -22.67 -16.98 0.99
CA SER A 48 -21.98 -18.28 0.89
C SER A 48 -21.56 -18.69 -0.53
N SER A 49 -22.16 -18.09 -1.57
CA SER A 49 -21.80 -18.37 -2.96
C SER A 49 -20.67 -17.45 -3.42
N PRO A 50 -19.44 -17.96 -3.67
CA PRO A 50 -18.34 -17.12 -4.10
C PRO A 50 -18.46 -16.75 -5.58
N ALA A 51 -17.82 -15.64 -5.97
CA ALA A 51 -17.56 -15.37 -7.37
C ALA A 51 -16.61 -16.43 -7.94
N VAL A 52 -17.08 -17.25 -8.88
CA VAL A 52 -16.28 -18.36 -9.45
C VAL A 52 -14.95 -17.90 -10.05
N LEU A 53 -14.92 -16.70 -10.64
CA LEU A 53 -13.70 -16.10 -11.19
C LEU A 53 -12.67 -15.76 -10.09
N ALA A 54 -13.12 -15.40 -8.89
CA ALA A 54 -12.22 -15.17 -7.76
C ALA A 54 -11.50 -16.46 -7.38
N VAL A 55 -12.24 -17.57 -7.31
CA VAL A 55 -11.69 -18.90 -7.00
C VAL A 55 -10.70 -19.33 -8.08
N ALA A 56 -11.08 -19.23 -9.36
CA ALA A 56 -10.22 -19.58 -10.48
C ALA A 56 -8.93 -18.76 -10.51
N ALA A 57 -9.02 -17.44 -10.28
CA ALA A 57 -7.86 -16.56 -10.23
C ALA A 57 -6.90 -16.91 -9.09
N HIS A 58 -7.40 -17.19 -7.88
CA HIS A 58 -6.56 -17.63 -6.76
C HIS A 58 -5.87 -18.97 -7.06
N VAL A 59 -6.57 -19.93 -7.67
CA VAL A 59 -5.99 -21.22 -8.07
C VAL A 59 -4.85 -21.02 -9.08
N ALA A 60 -5.07 -20.21 -10.11
CA ALA A 60 -4.05 -19.92 -11.11
C ALA A 60 -2.85 -19.18 -10.51
N ALA A 61 -3.11 -18.15 -9.69
CA ALA A 61 -2.08 -17.36 -9.02
C ALA A 61 -1.18 -18.22 -8.13
N TYR A 62 -1.75 -19.14 -7.35
CA TYR A 62 -0.96 -19.97 -6.43
C TYR A 62 -0.28 -21.16 -7.08
N ARG A 63 -0.80 -21.67 -8.21
CA ARG A 63 -0.16 -22.78 -8.94
C ARG A 63 0.91 -22.31 -9.92
N HIS A 64 0.74 -21.12 -10.51
CA HIS A 64 1.53 -20.70 -11.67
C HIS A 64 2.07 -19.27 -11.56
N GLY A 65 1.64 -18.48 -10.57
CA GLY A 65 1.98 -17.05 -10.47
C GLY A 65 3.34 -16.75 -9.87
N ALA A 66 4.07 -17.75 -9.34
CA ALA A 66 5.34 -17.51 -8.65
C ALA A 66 6.39 -16.78 -9.52
N PRO A 67 6.68 -17.20 -10.77
CA PRO A 67 7.68 -16.50 -11.60
C PRO A 67 7.32 -15.03 -11.85
N TRP A 68 6.04 -14.73 -12.05
CA TRP A 68 5.57 -13.36 -12.23
C TRP A 68 5.69 -12.55 -10.94
N LEU A 69 5.32 -13.15 -9.80
CA LEU A 69 5.34 -12.48 -8.51
C LEU A 69 6.77 -12.19 -8.05
N ASP A 70 7.72 -13.10 -8.30
CA ASP A 70 9.14 -12.86 -7.98
C ASP A 70 9.73 -11.74 -8.82
N ALA A 71 9.49 -11.74 -10.15
CA ALA A 71 9.89 -10.64 -11.02
C ALA A 71 9.24 -9.30 -10.60
N LEU A 72 7.98 -9.32 -10.18
CA LEU A 72 7.31 -8.12 -9.67
C LEU A 72 7.94 -7.65 -8.35
N ARG A 73 8.29 -8.55 -7.43
CA ARG A 73 8.92 -8.20 -6.16
C ARG A 73 10.26 -7.51 -6.37
N ASP A 74 11.08 -8.03 -7.27
CA ASP A 74 12.37 -7.41 -7.63
C ASP A 74 12.14 -6.01 -8.21
N TYR A 75 11.21 -5.88 -9.16
CA TYR A 75 10.87 -4.59 -9.76
C TYR A 75 10.35 -3.57 -8.74
N LEU A 76 9.51 -4.00 -7.79
CA LEU A 76 8.99 -3.13 -6.74
C LEU A 76 10.06 -2.75 -5.71
N GLN A 77 10.97 -3.66 -5.41
CA GLN A 77 12.11 -3.37 -4.55
C GLN A 77 13.01 -2.32 -5.18
N ASP A 78 13.33 -2.46 -6.48
CA ASP A 78 14.06 -1.44 -7.22
C ASP A 78 13.30 -0.11 -7.23
N ASN A 79 11.97 -0.14 -7.33
CA ASN A 79 11.14 1.06 -7.25
C ASN A 79 11.29 1.77 -5.89
N LEU A 80 11.31 1.03 -4.79
CA LEU A 80 11.53 1.60 -3.45
C LEU A 80 12.97 2.12 -3.28
N THR A 81 13.97 1.39 -3.77
CA THR A 81 15.38 1.81 -3.71
C THR A 81 15.59 3.16 -4.39
N TYR A 82 15.04 3.33 -5.58
CA TYR A 82 15.07 4.60 -6.29
C TYR A 82 14.38 5.74 -5.53
N VAL A 83 13.25 5.49 -4.86
CA VAL A 83 12.61 6.52 -4.01
C VAL A 83 13.58 6.96 -2.91
N ALA A 84 14.29 6.02 -2.27
CA ALA A 84 15.27 6.34 -1.26
C ALA A 84 16.43 7.18 -1.81
N GLU A 85 16.99 6.79 -2.96
CA GLU A 85 18.07 7.54 -3.63
C GLU A 85 17.64 8.96 -3.98
N ARG A 86 16.44 9.13 -4.56
CA ARG A 86 15.91 10.43 -4.95
C ARG A 86 15.63 11.34 -3.75
N LEU A 87 15.11 10.78 -2.65
CA LEU A 87 14.89 11.53 -1.42
C LEU A 87 16.21 11.90 -0.75
N GLU A 88 17.18 10.99 -0.68
CA GLU A 88 18.50 11.25 -0.13
C GLU A 88 19.22 12.36 -0.91
N GLN A 89 19.13 12.35 -2.24
CA GLN A 89 19.72 13.40 -3.10
C GLN A 89 19.06 14.77 -2.90
N ALA A 90 17.74 14.82 -2.74
CA ALA A 90 17.01 16.09 -2.63
C ALA A 90 16.94 16.63 -1.20
N PHE A 91 16.79 15.75 -0.22
CA PHE A 91 16.52 16.05 1.19
C PHE A 91 17.22 15.02 2.10
N PRO A 92 18.56 15.07 2.26
CA PRO A 92 19.31 14.12 3.08
C PRO A 92 18.79 13.98 4.52
N ALA A 93 18.23 15.07 5.08
CA ALA A 93 17.65 15.10 6.43
C ALA A 93 16.50 14.10 6.65
N LEU A 94 15.86 13.61 5.59
CA LEU A 94 14.78 12.62 5.69
C LEU A 94 15.30 11.24 6.11
N GLY A 95 16.52 10.86 5.71
CA GLY A 95 17.11 9.55 6.01
C GLY A 95 16.21 8.36 5.68
N TRP A 96 15.32 8.49 4.70
CA TRP A 96 14.28 7.50 4.42
C TRP A 96 14.89 6.19 3.90
N ARG A 97 14.30 5.06 4.30
CA ARG A 97 14.72 3.72 3.88
C ARG A 97 13.51 2.92 3.38
N PRO A 98 13.70 2.05 2.37
CA PRO A 98 12.64 1.14 1.92
C PRO A 98 12.06 0.31 3.08
N PRO A 99 10.74 0.12 3.14
CA PRO A 99 10.12 -0.74 4.14
C PRO A 99 10.46 -2.21 3.91
N GLN A 100 10.35 -3.03 4.95
CA GLN A 100 10.56 -4.48 4.87
C GLN A 100 9.48 -5.21 4.06
N ALA A 101 8.32 -4.58 3.86
CA ALA A 101 7.20 -5.16 3.13
C ALA A 101 6.33 -4.08 2.48
N THR A 102 5.46 -4.53 1.58
CA THR A 102 4.51 -3.72 0.78
C THR A 102 5.17 -2.92 -0.36
N TYR A 103 4.34 -2.41 -1.26
CA TYR A 103 4.71 -1.49 -2.35
C TYR A 103 4.28 -0.04 -2.04
N LEU A 104 4.11 0.28 -0.76
CA LEU A 104 3.70 1.61 -0.30
C LEU A 104 4.86 2.26 0.45
N ALA A 105 5.38 3.36 -0.08
CA ALA A 105 6.37 4.17 0.60
C ALA A 105 5.66 5.11 1.58
N TRP A 106 5.89 4.88 2.87
CA TRP A 106 5.44 5.74 3.97
C TRP A 106 6.59 6.67 4.35
N ILE A 107 6.51 7.92 3.90
CA ILE A 107 7.63 8.86 3.95
C ILE A 107 7.37 9.85 5.07
N ASP A 108 8.26 9.87 6.06
CA ASP A 108 8.26 10.83 7.17
C ASP A 108 8.87 12.14 6.69
N LEU A 109 8.08 13.21 6.68
CA LEU A 109 8.48 14.56 6.27
C LEU A 109 8.69 15.50 7.46
N ARG A 110 8.48 15.04 8.70
CA ARG A 110 8.66 15.84 9.91
C ARG A 110 10.06 16.47 10.03
N PRO A 111 11.16 15.83 9.59
CA PRO A 111 12.48 16.47 9.59
C PRO A 111 12.57 17.74 8.72
N LEU A 112 11.64 17.93 7.78
CA LEU A 112 11.58 19.12 6.93
C LEU A 112 10.66 20.21 7.49
N ALA A 113 9.92 19.95 8.57
CA ALA A 113 8.98 20.90 9.18
C ALA A 113 7.96 21.52 8.19
N VAL A 114 7.60 20.79 7.13
CA VAL A 114 6.60 21.22 6.14
C VAL A 114 5.18 21.15 6.73
N ASP A 115 4.34 22.12 6.39
CA ASP A 115 2.91 22.05 6.73
C ASP A 115 2.19 21.07 5.79
N ASP A 116 1.52 20.07 6.37
CA ASP A 116 0.82 19.01 5.62
C ASP A 116 -0.23 19.55 4.64
N ARG A 117 -0.95 20.62 5.00
CA ARG A 117 -2.04 21.16 4.18
C ARG A 117 -1.48 22.01 3.04
N ALA A 118 -0.47 22.83 3.31
CA ALA A 118 0.24 23.59 2.31
C ALA A 118 0.89 22.66 1.28
N LEU A 119 1.55 21.59 1.73
CA LEU A 119 2.10 20.57 0.84
C LEU A 119 1.01 19.92 -0.01
N GLN A 120 -0.10 19.51 0.59
CA GLN A 120 -1.17 18.88 -0.18
C GLN A 120 -1.78 19.83 -1.21
N GLN A 121 -1.92 21.12 -0.88
CA GLN A 121 -2.37 22.13 -1.82
C GLN A 121 -1.36 22.31 -2.98
N ALA A 122 -0.07 22.42 -2.69
CA ALA A 122 0.98 22.51 -3.70
C ALA A 122 0.96 21.30 -4.65
N LEU A 123 0.89 20.08 -4.10
CA LEU A 123 0.88 18.84 -4.89
C LEU A 123 -0.34 18.76 -5.84
N ILE A 124 -1.53 19.12 -5.35
CA ILE A 124 -2.76 19.02 -6.13
C ILE A 124 -2.92 20.19 -7.12
N GLU A 125 -2.73 21.42 -6.66
CA GLU A 125 -3.05 22.62 -7.45
C GLU A 125 -1.92 23.02 -8.39
N ARG A 126 -0.67 22.93 -7.95
CA ARG A 126 0.50 23.33 -8.74
C ARG A 126 1.08 22.14 -9.51
N GLU A 127 1.45 21.09 -8.80
CA GLU A 127 2.18 19.97 -9.39
C GLU A 127 1.28 18.99 -10.16
N LYS A 128 -0.04 19.04 -9.92
CA LYS A 128 -1.02 18.13 -10.53
C LYS A 128 -0.70 16.65 -10.25
N VAL A 129 -0.23 16.35 -9.04
CA VAL A 129 0.02 14.99 -8.57
C VAL A 129 -0.84 14.67 -7.35
N ALA A 130 -1.46 13.49 -7.36
CA ALA A 130 -2.20 12.99 -6.22
C ALA A 130 -1.32 12.01 -5.44
N ILE A 131 -0.78 12.49 -4.32
CA ILE A 131 -0.10 11.66 -3.31
C ILE A 131 -0.96 11.70 -2.05
N MET A 132 -1.13 10.54 -1.41
CA MET A 132 -2.04 10.43 -0.28
C MET A 132 -1.43 11.10 0.95
N PRO A 133 -2.09 12.11 1.56
CA PRO A 133 -1.58 12.77 2.74
C PRO A 133 -1.74 11.85 3.95
N GLY A 134 -0.71 11.80 4.80
CA GLY A 134 -0.62 10.85 5.89
C GLY A 134 -1.67 11.09 6.98
N PHE A 135 -2.12 12.32 7.21
CA PHE A 135 -3.19 12.63 8.17
C PHE A 135 -4.53 11.94 7.83
N THR A 136 -4.69 11.36 6.63
CA THR A 136 -5.83 10.49 6.29
C THR A 136 -5.87 9.21 7.15
N TYR A 137 -4.74 8.82 7.74
CA TYR A 137 -4.59 7.64 8.60
C TYR A 137 -4.73 7.93 10.10
N GLY A 138 -5.10 9.16 10.48
CA GLY A 138 -5.18 9.59 11.88
C GLY A 138 -4.03 10.52 12.28
N GLU A 139 -3.96 10.83 13.58
CA GLU A 139 -2.94 11.72 14.16
C GLU A 139 -1.52 11.15 13.94
N GLU A 140 -1.39 9.83 13.97
CA GLU A 140 -0.15 9.08 13.75
C GLU A 140 0.43 9.28 12.35
N GLY A 141 -0.38 9.73 11.39
CA GLY A 141 0.05 10.00 10.03
C GLY A 141 0.38 11.46 9.72
N ARG A 142 0.30 12.37 10.70
CA ARG A 142 0.67 13.77 10.48
C ARG A 142 2.16 13.91 10.21
N GLY A 143 2.51 14.74 9.24
CA GLY A 143 3.88 14.87 8.74
C GLY A 143 4.32 13.71 7.84
N PHE A 144 3.41 12.84 7.39
CA PHE A 144 3.72 11.77 6.45
C PHE A 144 3.01 11.92 5.12
N VAL A 145 3.55 11.26 4.09
CA VAL A 145 2.83 10.98 2.83
C VAL A 145 2.92 9.49 2.49
N ARG A 146 1.90 8.97 1.80
CA ARG A 146 1.89 7.60 1.28
C ARG A 146 1.97 7.60 -0.25
N LEU A 147 3.12 7.22 -0.77
CA LEU A 147 3.39 7.07 -2.19
C LEU A 147 3.24 5.60 -2.62
N ASN A 148 2.44 5.33 -3.66
CA ASN A 148 2.30 4.00 -4.23
C ASN A 148 3.37 3.78 -5.31
N VAL A 149 4.27 2.82 -5.09
CA VAL A 149 5.33 2.49 -6.04
C VAL A 149 5.00 1.29 -6.94
N GLY A 150 3.79 0.74 -6.82
CA GLY A 150 3.20 -0.30 -7.67
C GLY A 150 2.78 0.24 -9.04
N CYS A 151 3.71 0.83 -9.78
CA CYS A 151 3.50 1.37 -11.11
C CYS A 151 4.79 1.32 -11.95
N PRO A 152 4.71 1.54 -13.28
CA PRO A 152 5.91 1.63 -14.10
C PRO A 152 6.88 2.73 -13.60
N ARG A 153 8.18 2.46 -13.68
CA ARG A 153 9.28 3.35 -13.30
C ARG A 153 9.08 4.78 -13.80
N SER A 154 8.74 4.97 -15.07
CA SER A 154 8.55 6.30 -15.67
C SER A 154 7.45 7.12 -14.98
N LYS A 155 6.38 6.47 -14.51
CA LYS A 155 5.32 7.13 -13.75
C LYS A 155 5.79 7.49 -12.34
N LEU A 156 6.57 6.60 -11.71
CA LEU A 156 7.17 6.86 -10.40
C LEU A 156 8.17 8.02 -10.46
N GLU A 157 9.01 8.08 -11.49
CA GLU A 157 9.94 9.19 -11.75
C GLU A 157 9.20 10.52 -11.82
N ALA A 158 8.17 10.62 -12.67
CA ALA A 158 7.34 11.82 -12.79
C ALA A 158 6.64 12.18 -11.47
N GLY A 159 6.20 11.19 -10.68
CA GLY A 159 5.61 11.41 -9.36
C GLY A 159 6.63 11.94 -8.34
N MET A 160 7.85 11.43 -8.36
CA MET A 160 8.95 11.87 -7.50
C MET A 160 9.42 13.28 -7.84
N ASP A 161 9.53 13.62 -9.12
CA ASP A 161 9.88 14.97 -9.56
C ASP A 161 8.87 16.00 -9.03
N LYS A 162 7.59 15.67 -9.14
CA LYS A 162 6.48 16.50 -8.64
C LYS A 162 6.43 16.59 -7.12
N LEU A 163 6.69 15.49 -6.40
CA LEU A 163 6.79 15.51 -4.93
C LEU A 163 7.92 16.43 -4.47
N ILE A 164 9.11 16.29 -5.07
CA ILE A 164 10.28 17.09 -4.71
C ILE A 164 10.05 18.58 -5.04
N ALA A 165 9.45 18.89 -6.18
CA ALA A 165 9.09 20.25 -6.55
C ALA A 165 8.09 20.87 -5.57
N GLY A 166 7.03 20.14 -5.20
CA GLY A 166 6.04 20.59 -4.21
C GLY A 166 6.64 20.81 -2.82
N LEU A 167 7.54 19.93 -2.38
CA LEU A 167 8.27 20.12 -1.11
C LEU A 167 9.14 21.38 -1.12
N ARG A 168 9.90 21.61 -2.21
CA ARG A 168 10.73 22.83 -2.35
C ARG A 168 9.88 24.09 -2.33
N LEU A 169 8.76 24.09 -3.06
CA LEU A 169 7.84 25.23 -3.10
C LEU A 169 7.38 25.63 -1.69
N VAL A 170 6.95 24.66 -0.88
CA VAL A 170 6.47 24.94 0.48
C VAL A 170 7.61 25.36 1.40
N LEU A 171 8.80 24.77 1.26
CA LEU A 171 9.97 25.13 2.06
C LEU A 171 10.49 26.55 1.74
N ASP A 172 10.40 26.98 0.48
CA ASP A 172 10.82 28.33 0.07
C ASP A 172 9.82 29.42 0.50
N GLU A 173 8.57 29.04 0.78
CA GLU A 173 7.49 29.92 1.25
C GLU A 173 7.41 30.03 2.80
N GLN A 174 8.23 29.24 3.52
CA GLN A 174 8.34 29.26 5.00
C GLN A 174 9.39 30.28 5.48
#